data_AF-A0A1M5WC82-F1
#
_entry.id   AF-A0A1M5WC82-F1
#
_cell.length_a   1.000
_cell.length_b   1.000
_cell.length_c   1.000
_cell.angle_alpha   90.00
_cell.angle_beta   90.00
_cell.angle_gamma   90.00
#
_symmetry.space_group_name_H-M   'P 1'
#
loop_
_entity.id
_entity.type
_entity.pdbx_description
1 polymer ?
#
loop_
_entity_poly.entity_id
_entity_poly.type
_entity_poly.pdbx_seq_one_letter_code
_entity_poly.pdbx_strand_id
1 'polypeptide(L)'
;MFLIISCRENKKISISQQNLISENQDTIIENVSKNCKEAQERNIYDYYLCRDWKILDPAQIKKIVKSGELGDGGESDARMLHYASAEFPIWIESDMTIGKHKYKLKINGGSYFYLTNDKNITSLYFCKKNKWRSFFISGIGVEDDELYEKLKVNSWDKVKSTKPDLKEWEGNYNFDNGNFEQSYRSYHVKIESNICIFYQGDLPACEIECISDNYGNELNLYIKSDEFKKSQYDISLVESLSEGDYLLKIIKKNHKIFIQSPLIKYWNNKSNTFEKNIEIEAQIDSKFE
;
A
#
# COMPACT_ATOMS: atom_id res chain seq x y z
N MET A 1 39.37 -22.54 4.97
CA MET A 1 40.06 -21.48 4.19
C MET A 1 38.99 -20.51 3.72
N PHE A 2 38.77 -19.44 4.48
CA PHE A 2 37.75 -18.43 4.19
C PHE A 2 38.43 -17.25 3.50
N LEU A 3 37.99 -16.94 2.29
CA LEU A 3 38.48 -15.79 1.52
C LEU A 3 37.84 -14.52 2.11
N ILE A 4 38.58 -13.80 2.94
CA ILE A 4 38.23 -12.45 3.37
C ILE A 4 38.59 -11.53 2.20
N ILE A 5 37.59 -11.06 1.46
CA ILE A 5 37.77 -10.01 0.47
C ILE A 5 37.84 -8.69 1.24
N SER A 6 39.06 -8.21 1.47
CA SER A 6 39.32 -6.84 1.93
C SER A 6 38.99 -5.87 0.81
N CYS A 7 37.91 -5.10 0.96
CA CYS A 7 37.71 -3.89 0.16
C CYS A 7 38.78 -2.87 0.58
N ARG A 8 39.78 -2.69 -0.28
CA ARG A 8 40.74 -1.58 -0.20
C ARG A 8 39.98 -0.26 -0.08
N GLU A 9 40.44 0.58 0.86
CA GLU A 9 40.05 1.98 1.00
C GLU A 9 40.19 2.70 -0.35
N ASN A 10 39.07 2.86 -1.06
CA ASN A 10 39.00 3.78 -2.17
C ASN A 10 38.77 5.17 -1.59
N LYS A 11 39.75 6.04 -1.82
CA LYS A 11 39.79 7.49 -1.60
C LYS A 11 38.42 8.07 -1.27
N LYS A 12 38.29 8.68 -0.09
CA LYS A 12 37.22 9.62 0.27
C LYS A 12 37.01 10.59 -0.90
N ILE A 13 35.99 10.33 -1.71
CA ILE A 13 35.39 11.35 -2.55
C ILE A 13 34.73 12.27 -1.53
N SER A 14 35.33 13.44 -1.30
CA SER A 14 34.63 14.50 -0.57
C SER A 14 33.44 14.89 -1.43
N ILE A 15 32.28 14.28 -1.15
CA ILE A 15 31.00 14.78 -1.62
C ILE A 15 30.87 16.13 -0.91
N SER A 16 31.23 17.19 -1.63
CA SER A 16 30.98 18.56 -1.21
C SER A 16 29.53 18.61 -0.76
N GLN A 17 29.30 19.09 0.46
CA GLN A 17 27.98 19.45 0.97
C GLN A 17 27.33 20.45 0.01
N GLN A 18 26.72 19.95 -1.06
CA GLN A 18 25.87 20.73 -1.93
C GLN A 18 24.50 20.72 -1.27
N ASN A 19 24.27 21.72 -0.41
CA ASN A 19 22.92 22.24 -0.23
C ASN A 19 22.43 22.63 -1.63
N LEU A 20 21.70 21.72 -2.28
CA LEU A 20 21.34 21.85 -3.70
C LEU A 20 20.41 23.05 -3.94
N ILE A 21 19.89 23.65 -2.88
CA ILE A 21 18.92 24.73 -2.89
C ILE A 21 19.52 25.86 -2.07
N SER A 22 20.21 26.77 -2.76
CA SER A 22 20.48 28.06 -2.13
C SER A 22 19.14 28.72 -1.81
N GLU A 23 19.06 29.44 -0.69
CA GLU A 23 17.79 30.01 -0.21
C GLU A 23 17.10 30.93 -1.26
N ASN A 24 17.87 31.38 -2.27
CA ASN A 24 17.52 32.37 -3.28
C ASN A 24 17.20 31.81 -4.68
N GLN A 25 17.16 30.49 -4.90
CA GLN A 25 16.73 29.96 -6.20
C GLN A 25 15.20 29.86 -6.29
N ASP A 26 14.65 30.43 -7.36
CA ASP A 26 13.24 30.27 -7.70
C ASP A 26 12.94 28.78 -7.92
N THR A 27 12.12 28.26 -7.02
CA THR A 27 11.56 26.90 -7.10
C THR A 27 10.11 27.03 -7.55
N ILE A 28 9.75 26.37 -8.65
CA ILE A 28 8.38 26.26 -9.16
C ILE A 28 7.90 24.84 -8.86
N ILE A 29 6.68 24.71 -8.32
CA ILE A 29 6.04 23.43 -8.00
C ILE A 29 4.70 23.38 -8.73
N GLU A 30 4.50 22.34 -9.53
CA GLU A 30 3.34 22.14 -10.40
C GLU A 30 2.85 20.69 -10.29
N ASN A 31 1.63 20.44 -10.78
CA ASN A 31 1.04 19.10 -10.90
C ASN A 31 1.09 18.27 -9.60
N VAL A 32 0.87 18.93 -8.46
CA VAL A 32 0.85 18.25 -7.16
C VAL A 32 -0.33 17.28 -7.13
N SER A 33 -0.04 16.02 -6.81
CA SER A 33 -1.03 14.95 -6.72
C SER A 33 -0.72 14.00 -5.57
N LYS A 34 -1.75 13.31 -5.09
CA LYS A 34 -1.65 12.27 -4.06
C LYS A 34 -2.48 11.08 -4.53
N ASN A 35 -1.85 9.92 -4.63
CA ASN A 35 -2.53 8.67 -5.00
C ASN A 35 -2.53 7.73 -3.81
N CYS A 36 -3.71 7.28 -3.40
CA CYS A 36 -3.90 6.35 -2.28
C CYS A 36 -4.19 4.92 -2.73
N LYS A 37 -4.21 4.63 -4.03
CA LYS A 37 -4.55 3.31 -4.56
C LYS A 37 -3.59 2.22 -4.09
N GLU A 38 -2.30 2.51 -4.02
CA GLU A 38 -1.30 1.54 -3.55
C GLU A 38 -1.51 1.22 -2.06
N ALA A 39 -1.82 2.23 -1.25
CA ALA A 39 -2.18 2.03 0.16
C ALA A 39 -3.47 1.21 0.31
N GLN A 40 -4.47 1.50 -0.54
CA GLN A 40 -5.74 0.78 -0.61
C GLN A 40 -5.58 -0.70 -0.96
N GLU A 41 -4.71 -1.03 -1.91
CA GLU A 41 -4.42 -2.40 -2.35
C GLU A 41 -3.36 -3.10 -1.46
N ARG A 42 -2.95 -2.45 -0.35
CA ARG A 42 -2.07 -3.02 0.68
C ARG A 42 -2.83 -3.28 1.98
N ASN A 43 -3.34 -2.22 2.62
CA ASN A 43 -3.98 -2.29 3.92
C ASN A 43 -4.98 -1.13 4.12
N ILE A 44 -6.17 -1.42 4.65
CA ILE A 44 -7.22 -0.41 4.85
C ILE A 44 -6.77 0.72 5.78
N TYR A 45 -5.95 0.44 6.79
CA TYR A 45 -5.44 1.47 7.70
C TYR A 45 -4.51 2.44 6.98
N ASP A 46 -3.62 1.93 6.12
CA ASP A 46 -2.74 2.76 5.29
C ASP A 46 -3.56 3.64 4.33
N TYR A 47 -4.65 3.10 3.76
CA TYR A 47 -5.55 3.89 2.93
C TYR A 47 -6.16 5.08 3.69
N TYR A 48 -6.68 4.86 4.90
CA TYR A 48 -7.26 5.94 5.71
C TYR A 48 -6.22 6.98 6.12
N LEU A 49 -4.99 6.54 6.46
CA LEU A 49 -3.86 7.44 6.70
C LEU A 49 -3.55 8.28 5.45
N CYS A 50 -3.58 7.67 4.26
CA CYS A 50 -3.32 8.37 2.99
C CYS A 50 -4.41 9.38 2.72
N ARG A 51 -5.67 8.97 2.85
CA ARG A 51 -6.84 9.80 2.58
C ARG A 51 -6.84 11.04 3.47
N ASP A 52 -6.59 10.86 4.76
CA ASP A 52 -6.61 11.92 5.76
C ASP A 52 -5.38 12.83 5.69
N TRP A 53 -4.26 12.37 5.13
CA TRP A 53 -3.08 13.20 4.89
C TRP A 53 -3.34 14.26 3.82
N LYS A 54 -3.48 15.53 4.20
CA LYS A 54 -3.82 16.60 3.26
C LYS A 54 -2.77 16.74 2.15
N ILE A 55 -3.25 17.00 0.92
CA ILE A 55 -2.36 17.37 -0.17
C ILE A 55 -1.60 18.65 0.20
N LEU A 56 -0.29 18.65 -0.02
CA LEU A 56 0.58 19.74 0.37
C LEU A 56 0.49 20.88 -0.66
N ASP A 57 0.41 22.11 -0.18
CA ASP A 57 0.50 23.26 -1.07
C ASP A 57 1.95 23.51 -1.53
N PRO A 58 2.16 24.26 -2.64
CA PRO A 58 3.49 24.58 -3.15
C PRO A 58 4.44 25.22 -2.12
N ALA A 59 3.93 26.01 -1.16
CA ALA A 59 4.76 26.67 -0.15
C ALA A 59 5.22 25.68 0.92
N GLN A 60 4.38 24.72 1.30
CA GLN A 60 4.73 23.62 2.20
C GLN A 60 5.77 22.70 1.56
N ILE A 61 5.58 22.34 0.29
CA ILE A 61 6.54 21.52 -0.47
C ILE A 61 7.92 22.20 -0.52
N LYS A 62 7.97 23.50 -0.82
CA LYS A 62 9.23 24.26 -0.80
C LYS A 62 9.93 24.21 0.56
N LYS A 63 9.18 24.30 1.67
CA LYS A 63 9.74 24.20 3.03
C LYS A 63 10.32 22.82 3.31
N ILE A 64 9.59 21.76 2.93
CA ILE A 64 10.04 20.36 3.07
C ILE A 64 11.33 20.15 2.29
N VAL A 65 11.32 20.53 1.01
CA VAL A 65 12.44 20.31 0.10
C VAL A 65 13.69 21.10 0.54
N LYS A 66 13.54 22.35 0.99
CA LYS A 66 14.63 23.14 1.60
C LYS A 66 15.17 22.54 2.89
N SER A 67 14.40 21.69 3.56
CA SER A 67 14.80 21.06 4.82
C SER A 67 15.40 19.66 4.65
N GLY A 68 15.32 19.10 3.45
CA GLY A 68 15.82 17.77 3.17
C GLY A 68 17.33 17.70 3.28
N GLU A 69 17.81 16.72 4.02
CA GLU A 69 19.22 16.37 4.12
C GLU A 69 19.47 15.18 3.19
N LEU A 70 20.44 15.32 2.28
CA LEU A 70 20.79 14.25 1.33
C LEU A 70 21.21 13.00 2.09
N GLY A 71 20.62 11.86 1.74
CA GLY A 71 21.06 10.58 2.27
C GLY A 71 22.45 10.22 1.74
N ASP A 72 23.37 9.90 2.62
CA ASP A 72 24.72 9.43 2.28
C ASP A 72 24.80 7.91 2.11
N GLY A 73 23.70 7.20 2.37
CA GLY A 73 23.61 5.75 2.22
C GLY A 73 24.35 4.96 3.31
N GLY A 74 24.79 5.65 4.37
CA GLY A 74 25.38 5.03 5.54
C GLY A 74 24.37 4.27 6.40
N GLU A 75 24.87 3.55 7.39
CA GLU A 75 24.06 2.73 8.31
C GLU A 75 22.94 3.53 9.01
N SER A 76 23.20 4.81 9.30
CA SER A 76 22.20 5.72 9.87
C SER A 76 21.00 5.94 8.95
N ASP A 77 21.22 6.08 7.64
CA ASP A 77 20.15 6.34 6.68
C ASP A 77 19.38 5.06 6.35
N ALA A 78 20.07 3.91 6.31
CA ALA A 78 19.44 2.60 6.23
C ALA A 78 18.51 2.34 7.43
N ARG A 79 18.94 2.69 8.64
CA ARG A 79 18.09 2.64 9.84
C ARG A 79 16.93 3.64 9.76
N MET A 80 17.15 4.87 9.29
CA MET A 80 16.05 5.84 9.12
C MET A 80 15.02 5.38 8.09
N LEU A 81 15.43 4.78 6.97
CA LEU A 81 14.51 4.16 6.02
C LEU A 81 13.77 2.97 6.63
N HIS A 82 14.47 2.14 7.41
CA HIS A 82 13.88 1.00 8.10
C HIS A 82 12.76 1.45 9.06
N TYR A 83 13.01 2.48 9.87
CA TYR A 83 12.04 3.02 10.83
C TYR A 83 10.97 3.93 10.20
N ALA A 84 11.23 4.53 9.04
CA ALA A 84 10.22 5.24 8.25
C ALA A 84 9.31 4.27 7.46
N SER A 85 9.44 2.96 7.69
CA SER A 85 8.95 1.84 6.88
C SER A 85 9.49 1.90 5.45
N ALA A 86 10.31 0.91 5.09
CA ALA A 86 10.72 0.74 3.71
C ALA A 86 9.45 0.61 2.85
N GLU A 87 9.25 1.62 2.00
CA GLU A 87 8.15 1.69 1.04
C GLU A 87 6.76 1.81 1.69
N PHE A 88 6.58 2.81 2.56
CA PHE A 88 5.23 3.26 2.89
C PHE A 88 4.50 3.68 1.60
N PRO A 89 3.32 3.12 1.26
CA PRO A 89 2.71 3.27 -0.07
C PRO A 89 2.02 4.63 -0.26
N ILE A 90 2.34 5.60 0.59
CA ILE A 90 1.65 6.89 0.68
C ILE A 90 2.58 7.99 0.18
N TRP A 91 2.28 8.47 -1.03
CA TRP A 91 3.13 9.41 -1.76
C TRP A 91 2.35 10.65 -2.22
N ILE A 92 3.03 11.79 -2.14
CA ILE A 92 2.67 13.01 -2.87
C ILE A 92 3.70 13.21 -3.98
N GLU A 93 3.21 13.35 -5.20
CA GLU A 93 4.05 13.56 -6.39
C GLU A 93 3.88 14.98 -6.91
N SER A 94 4.95 15.56 -7.45
CA SER A 94 4.88 16.87 -8.11
C SER A 94 5.99 17.05 -9.14
N ASP A 95 5.76 17.98 -10.06
CA ASP A 95 6.77 18.51 -10.95
C ASP A 95 7.45 19.70 -10.29
N MET A 96 8.77 19.68 -10.27
CA MET A 96 9.56 20.75 -9.67
C MET A 96 10.58 21.30 -10.66
N THR A 97 10.69 22.61 -10.73
CA THR A 97 11.76 23.30 -11.47
C THR A 97 12.58 24.14 -10.50
N ILE A 98 13.91 23.95 -10.49
CA ILE A 98 14.86 24.76 -9.74
C ILE A 98 15.79 25.44 -10.75
N GLY A 99 15.64 26.76 -10.90
CA GLY A 99 16.33 27.50 -11.96
C GLY A 99 15.95 26.98 -13.35
N LYS A 100 16.90 26.33 -14.04
CA LYS A 100 16.68 25.72 -15.38
C LYS A 100 16.49 24.21 -15.35
N HIS A 101 16.61 23.58 -14.18
CA HIS A 101 16.59 22.13 -14.06
C HIS A 101 15.20 21.64 -13.62
N LYS A 102 14.73 20.58 -14.27
CA LYS A 102 13.45 19.94 -13.99
C LYS A 102 13.66 18.66 -13.19
N TYR A 103 12.75 18.41 -12.27
CA TYR A 103 12.76 17.26 -11.38
C TYR A 103 11.35 16.70 -11.21
N LYS A 104 11.27 15.39 -11.02
CA LYS A 104 10.12 14.72 -10.42
C LYS A 104 10.38 14.61 -8.92
N LEU A 105 9.44 15.08 -8.11
CA LEU A 105 9.50 14.99 -6.66
C LEU A 105 8.47 13.96 -6.17
N LYS A 106 8.91 13.01 -5.34
CA LYS A 106 8.04 12.06 -4.62
C LYS A 106 8.28 12.21 -3.12
N ILE A 107 7.31 12.77 -2.40
CA ILE A 107 7.34 12.94 -0.94
C ILE A 107 6.60 11.78 -0.28
N ASN A 108 7.25 11.09 0.64
CA ASN A 108 6.64 10.02 1.42
C ASN A 108 5.96 10.56 2.68
N GLY A 109 4.85 9.93 3.07
CA GLY A 109 4.15 10.22 4.34
C GLY A 109 5.02 10.06 5.60
N GLY A 110 6.09 9.26 5.53
CA GLY A 110 7.05 8.96 6.59
C GLY A 110 8.28 9.88 6.67
N SER A 111 8.18 11.14 6.20
CA SER A 111 9.20 12.18 6.38
C SER A 111 10.50 12.09 5.55
N TYR A 112 10.44 11.48 4.37
CA TYR A 112 11.52 11.48 3.38
C TYR A 112 10.99 11.75 1.98
N PHE A 113 11.86 12.07 1.02
CA PHE A 113 11.47 12.29 -0.37
C PHE A 113 12.56 11.92 -1.37
N TYR A 114 12.14 11.64 -2.60
CA TYR A 114 13.01 11.43 -3.74
C TYR A 114 12.95 12.61 -4.70
N LEU A 115 14.09 12.97 -5.27
CA LEU A 115 14.22 13.85 -6.42
C LEU A 115 14.84 13.10 -7.59
N THR A 116 14.11 13.02 -8.69
CA THR A 116 14.59 12.42 -9.93
C THR A 116 14.79 13.51 -10.97
N ASN A 117 16.00 13.66 -11.50
CA ASN A 117 16.29 14.65 -12.54
C ASN A 117 15.90 14.17 -13.95
N ASP A 118 16.08 15.03 -14.94
CA ASP A 118 15.86 14.78 -16.36
C ASP A 118 16.69 13.62 -16.96
N LYS A 119 17.76 13.22 -16.28
CA LYS A 119 18.60 12.06 -16.63
C LYS A 119 18.20 10.77 -15.89
N ASN A 120 17.03 10.75 -15.23
CA ASN A 120 16.54 9.65 -14.40
C ASN A 120 17.45 9.29 -13.22
N ILE A 121 18.33 10.20 -12.77
CA ILE A 121 19.11 10.01 -11.56
C ILE A 121 18.23 10.40 -10.37
N THR A 122 18.05 9.45 -9.45
CA THR A 122 17.20 9.62 -8.25
C THR A 122 18.07 9.80 -7.01
N SER A 123 17.78 10.82 -6.21
CA SER A 123 18.44 11.10 -4.94
C SER A 123 17.43 11.09 -3.81
N LEU A 124 17.82 10.49 -2.68
CA LEU A 124 17.01 10.38 -1.45
C LEU A 124 17.36 11.50 -0.48
N TYR A 125 16.34 12.08 0.14
CA TYR A 125 16.49 13.11 1.17
C TYR A 125 15.61 12.80 2.38
N PHE A 126 16.12 13.10 3.57
CA PHE A 126 15.43 12.91 4.84
C PHE A 126 15.08 14.25 5.49
N CYS A 127 13.86 14.36 6.03
CA CYS A 127 13.41 15.55 6.76
C CYS A 127 13.62 15.36 8.27
N LYS A 128 14.88 15.42 8.72
CA LYS A 128 15.27 15.04 10.09
C LYS A 128 14.78 16.01 11.19
N LYS A 129 14.43 17.26 10.84
CA LYS A 129 14.05 18.29 11.83
C LYS A 129 12.57 18.19 12.25
N ASN A 130 12.34 18.08 13.56
CA ASN A 130 11.00 17.96 14.17
C ASN A 130 9.99 19.03 13.73
N LYS A 131 10.41 20.28 13.50
CA LYS A 131 9.49 21.36 13.11
C LYS A 131 8.77 21.13 11.77
N TRP A 132 9.29 20.25 10.92
CA TRP A 132 8.69 19.92 9.61
C TRP A 132 7.83 18.66 9.65
N ARG A 133 7.87 17.89 10.75
CA ARG A 133 7.08 16.67 10.93
C ARG A 133 5.57 16.92 10.87
N SER A 134 5.11 18.14 11.13
CA SER A 134 3.70 18.52 11.03
C SER A 134 3.13 18.50 9.61
N PHE A 135 3.98 18.44 8.57
CA PHE A 135 3.55 18.27 7.18
C PHE A 135 3.41 16.80 6.77
N PHE A 136 3.86 15.87 7.61
CA PHE A 136 3.87 14.44 7.37
C PHE A 136 2.78 13.74 8.19
N ILE A 137 2.64 12.43 8.02
CA ILE A 137 1.69 11.65 8.80
C ILE A 137 2.31 11.42 10.18
N SER A 138 1.69 12.03 11.19
CA SER A 138 2.19 11.97 12.57
C SER A 138 2.28 10.52 13.04
N GLY A 139 3.46 10.15 13.56
CA GLY A 139 3.74 8.85 14.15
C GLY A 139 4.26 7.79 13.16
N ILE A 140 4.39 8.13 11.88
CA ILE A 140 5.10 7.31 10.89
C ILE A 140 6.57 7.78 10.86
N GLY A 141 7.53 6.91 11.19
CA GLY A 141 8.95 7.26 11.23
C GLY A 141 9.53 7.67 12.59
N VAL A 142 8.87 7.30 13.69
CA VAL A 142 9.49 7.30 15.03
C VAL A 142 9.87 5.85 15.34
N GLU A 143 11.00 5.63 16.00
CA GLU A 143 11.70 4.35 16.26
C GLU A 143 10.88 3.28 17.03
N ASP A 144 9.55 3.34 17.01
CA ASP A 144 8.66 2.59 17.87
C ASP A 144 7.50 1.98 17.04
N ASP A 145 7.63 0.69 16.72
CA ASP A 145 6.61 -0.11 16.04
C ASP A 145 5.26 -0.03 16.78
N GLU A 146 5.27 0.18 18.11
CA GLU A 146 4.05 0.38 18.88
C GLU A 146 3.23 1.60 18.45
N LEU A 147 3.86 2.65 17.93
CA LEU A 147 3.16 3.87 17.55
C LEU A 147 2.39 3.68 16.23
N TYR A 148 2.96 2.93 15.28
CA TYR A 148 2.25 2.54 14.07
C TYR A 148 1.09 1.59 14.37
N GLU A 149 1.28 0.63 15.27
CA GLU A 149 0.19 -0.22 15.75
C GLU A 149 -0.91 0.60 16.47
N LYS A 150 -0.53 1.59 17.30
CA LYS A 150 -1.49 2.54 17.89
C LYS A 150 -2.22 3.39 16.83
N LEU A 151 -1.56 3.74 15.72
CA LEU A 151 -2.19 4.46 14.60
C LEU A 151 -3.18 3.57 13.82
N LYS A 152 -2.88 2.28 13.63
CA LYS A 152 -3.84 1.30 13.09
C LYS A 152 -5.08 1.21 13.99
N VAL A 153 -4.87 1.05 15.30
CA VAL A 153 -5.96 0.96 16.29
C VAL A 153 -6.79 2.25 16.36
N ASN A 154 -6.19 3.44 16.27
CA ASN A 154 -6.95 4.71 16.25
C ASN A 154 -7.69 4.95 14.92
N SER A 155 -7.20 4.35 13.83
CA SER A 155 -7.90 4.36 12.52
C SER A 155 -9.06 3.37 12.49
N TRP A 156 -9.04 2.35 13.35
CA TRP A 156 -10.09 1.33 13.47
C TRP A 156 -11.45 1.91 13.81
N ASP A 157 -11.53 2.91 14.70
CA ASP A 157 -12.81 3.55 15.03
C ASP A 157 -13.43 4.24 13.80
N LYS A 158 -12.60 4.81 12.93
CA LYS A 158 -13.05 5.38 11.65
C LYS A 158 -13.47 4.30 10.67
N VAL A 159 -12.68 3.23 10.52
CA VAL A 159 -13.01 2.09 9.64
C VAL A 159 -14.33 1.44 10.08
N LYS A 160 -14.52 1.18 11.38
CA LYS A 160 -15.77 0.66 11.96
C LYS A 160 -16.97 1.57 11.78
N SER A 161 -16.77 2.89 11.83
CA SER A 161 -17.84 3.88 11.62
C SER A 161 -18.26 3.97 10.15
N THR A 162 -17.35 3.67 9.22
CA THR A 162 -17.58 3.69 7.79
C THR A 162 -18.08 2.31 7.36
N LYS A 163 -19.27 1.91 7.81
CA LYS A 163 -19.92 0.71 7.27
C LYS A 163 -20.52 1.06 5.92
N PRO A 164 -19.91 0.66 4.78
CA PRO A 164 -20.57 0.88 3.49
C PRO A 164 -21.91 0.14 3.49
N ASP A 165 -22.89 0.72 2.81
CA ASP A 165 -24.13 0.01 2.49
C ASP A 165 -23.81 -1.02 1.40
N LEU A 166 -23.89 -2.29 1.78
CA LEU A 166 -23.59 -3.43 0.90
C LEU A 166 -24.83 -3.92 0.14
N LYS A 167 -25.98 -3.25 0.24
CA LYS A 167 -27.22 -3.68 -0.41
C LYS A 167 -27.07 -3.90 -1.92
N GLU A 168 -26.34 -3.04 -2.62
CA GLU A 168 -26.10 -3.20 -4.06
C GLU A 168 -25.13 -4.35 -4.38
N TRP A 169 -24.41 -4.84 -3.39
CA TRP A 169 -23.41 -5.90 -3.49
C TRP A 169 -23.91 -7.23 -2.92
N GLU A 170 -25.18 -7.33 -2.51
CA GLU A 170 -25.76 -8.58 -2.02
C GLU A 170 -25.70 -9.70 -3.08
N GLY A 171 -25.28 -10.88 -2.65
CA GLY A 171 -25.17 -12.05 -3.51
C GLY A 171 -24.07 -13.02 -3.10
N ASN A 172 -24.01 -14.13 -3.82
CA ASN A 172 -22.95 -15.13 -3.72
C ASN A 172 -22.09 -15.07 -4.98
N TYR A 173 -20.80 -14.79 -4.81
CA TYR A 173 -19.82 -14.70 -5.88
C TYR A 173 -18.90 -15.90 -5.85
N ASN A 174 -19.00 -16.77 -6.85
CA ASN A 174 -18.21 -17.99 -6.94
C ASN A 174 -17.15 -17.83 -8.03
N PHE A 175 -15.91 -18.22 -7.73
CA PHE A 175 -14.82 -18.19 -8.71
C PHE A 175 -13.78 -19.27 -8.44
N ASP A 176 -13.10 -19.71 -9.51
CA ASP A 176 -12.05 -20.72 -9.46
C ASP A 176 -10.68 -20.13 -9.78
N ASN A 177 -9.63 -20.68 -9.17
CA ASN A 177 -8.25 -20.31 -9.51
C ASN A 177 -7.71 -21.04 -10.77
N GLY A 178 -8.52 -21.86 -11.44
CA GLY A 178 -8.13 -22.58 -12.65
C GLY A 178 -7.09 -23.70 -12.47
N ASN A 179 -6.67 -23.99 -11.23
CA ASN A 179 -5.65 -24.99 -10.94
C ASN A 179 -6.26 -26.37 -10.70
N PHE A 180 -6.14 -27.28 -11.68
CA PHE A 180 -6.68 -28.63 -11.56
C PHE A 180 -5.87 -29.57 -10.65
N GLU A 181 -4.71 -29.17 -10.14
CA GLU A 181 -3.85 -30.05 -9.33
C GLU A 181 -3.94 -29.79 -7.82
N GLN A 182 -4.49 -28.65 -7.39
CA GLN A 182 -4.60 -28.31 -5.97
C GLN A 182 -5.98 -28.61 -5.39
N SER A 183 -5.99 -28.93 -4.09
CA SER A 183 -7.20 -29.24 -3.29
C SER A 183 -8.15 -28.06 -3.10
N TYR A 184 -7.71 -26.83 -3.36
CA TYR A 184 -8.50 -25.60 -3.20
C TYR A 184 -8.63 -24.89 -4.56
N ARG A 185 -9.68 -25.25 -5.28
CA ARG A 185 -10.02 -24.69 -6.60
C ARG A 185 -10.99 -23.52 -6.47
N SER A 186 -12.00 -23.73 -5.64
CA SER A 186 -13.16 -22.86 -5.49
C SER A 186 -12.98 -21.85 -4.37
N TYR A 187 -13.48 -20.65 -4.61
CA TYR A 187 -13.56 -19.56 -3.66
C TYR A 187 -14.95 -18.95 -3.73
N HIS A 188 -15.45 -18.52 -2.58
CA HIS A 188 -16.78 -17.94 -2.49
C HIS A 188 -16.72 -16.63 -1.71
N VAL A 189 -17.45 -15.62 -2.16
CA VAL A 189 -17.73 -14.42 -1.38
C VAL A 189 -19.23 -14.33 -1.20
N LYS A 190 -19.69 -14.33 0.05
CA LYS A 190 -21.10 -14.14 0.40
C LYS A 190 -21.28 -12.74 0.98
N ILE A 191 -22.21 -11.99 0.41
CA ILE A 191 -22.62 -10.67 0.93
C ILE A 191 -24.11 -10.71 1.22
N GLU A 192 -24.47 -10.62 2.50
CA GLU A 192 -25.85 -10.67 2.97
C GLU A 192 -25.99 -9.87 4.26
N SER A 193 -27.10 -9.16 4.45
CA SER A 193 -27.40 -8.44 5.70
C SER A 193 -26.27 -7.49 6.13
N ASN A 194 -25.63 -6.84 5.15
CA ASN A 194 -24.49 -5.93 5.36
C ASN A 194 -23.24 -6.59 6.00
N ILE A 195 -23.09 -7.90 5.82
CA ILE A 195 -21.92 -8.69 6.22
C ILE A 195 -21.30 -9.30 4.96
N CYS A 196 -19.97 -9.27 4.87
CA CYS A 196 -19.21 -9.92 3.81
C CYS A 196 -18.38 -11.06 4.40
N ILE A 197 -18.50 -12.26 3.82
CA ILE A 197 -17.76 -13.45 4.23
C ILE A 197 -17.03 -14.02 3.01
N PHE A 198 -15.73 -14.21 3.14
CA PHE A 198 -14.89 -14.90 2.18
C PHE A 198 -14.66 -16.35 2.61
N TYR A 199 -14.74 -17.27 1.66
CA TYR A 199 -14.54 -18.70 1.84
C TYR A 199 -13.40 -19.18 0.94
N GLN A 200 -12.46 -19.91 1.53
CA GLN A 200 -11.38 -20.59 0.80
C GLN A 200 -11.66 -22.09 0.72
N GLY A 201 -11.92 -22.61 -0.49
CA GLY A 201 -12.25 -24.01 -0.75
C GLY A 201 -13.76 -24.28 -0.88
N ASP A 202 -14.08 -25.50 -1.28
CA ASP A 202 -15.46 -26.01 -1.28
C ASP A 202 -15.96 -26.21 0.17
N LEU A 203 -17.23 -25.91 0.42
CA LEU A 203 -17.82 -26.00 1.76
C LEU A 203 -17.80 -27.44 2.32
N PRO A 204 -17.43 -27.64 3.61
CA PRO A 204 -17.10 -26.63 4.61
C PRO A 204 -15.72 -25.99 4.37
N ALA A 205 -15.68 -24.66 4.31
CA ALA A 205 -14.48 -23.88 4.03
C ALA A 205 -14.07 -23.04 5.26
N CYS A 206 -12.86 -22.47 5.24
CA CYS A 206 -12.50 -21.44 6.22
C CYS A 206 -13.36 -20.19 5.98
N GLU A 207 -14.16 -19.78 6.96
CA GLU A 207 -15.00 -18.58 6.89
C GLU A 207 -14.22 -17.37 7.42
N ILE A 208 -14.14 -16.31 6.63
CA ILE A 208 -13.39 -15.09 6.97
C ILE A 208 -14.33 -13.91 6.81
N GLU A 209 -14.75 -13.32 7.92
CA GLU A 209 -15.48 -12.05 7.86
C GLU A 209 -14.55 -10.96 7.31
N CYS A 210 -15.06 -10.15 6.39
CA CYS A 210 -14.28 -9.10 5.74
C CYS A 210 -14.70 -7.71 6.22
N ILE A 211 -13.73 -6.83 6.41
CA ILE A 211 -13.97 -5.38 6.32
C ILE A 211 -14.18 -5.06 4.84
N SER A 212 -15.19 -4.26 4.53
CA SER A 212 -15.55 -3.90 3.15
C SER A 212 -15.46 -2.39 2.96
N ASP A 213 -15.04 -1.94 1.77
CA ASP A 213 -15.00 -0.52 1.41
C ASP A 213 -15.30 -0.29 -0.08
N ASN A 214 -16.13 0.71 -0.40
CA ASN A 214 -16.72 0.90 -1.73
C ASN A 214 -16.08 2.07 -2.50
N TYR A 215 -15.71 1.81 -3.75
CA TYR A 215 -15.07 2.74 -4.67
C TYR A 215 -15.73 2.70 -6.04
N GLY A 216 -16.92 3.29 -6.13
CA GLY A 216 -17.69 3.33 -7.37
C GLY A 216 -18.11 1.93 -7.80
N ASN A 217 -17.41 1.36 -8.78
CA ASN A 217 -17.72 0.03 -9.33
C ASN A 217 -16.84 -1.08 -8.72
N GLU A 218 -16.07 -0.78 -7.67
CA GLU A 218 -15.19 -1.72 -6.99
C GLU A 218 -15.56 -1.82 -5.50
N LEU A 219 -15.72 -3.05 -4.99
CA LEU A 219 -15.82 -3.34 -3.56
C LEU A 219 -14.53 -4.02 -3.11
N ASN A 220 -13.75 -3.35 -2.26
CA ASN A 220 -12.50 -3.86 -1.73
C ASN A 220 -12.76 -4.59 -0.42
N LEU A 221 -12.16 -5.76 -0.26
CA LEU A 221 -12.30 -6.61 0.91
C LEU A 221 -10.96 -6.73 1.64
N TYR A 222 -11.02 -6.63 2.95
CA TYR A 222 -9.87 -6.70 3.85
C TYR A 222 -10.13 -7.66 4.99
N ILE A 223 -9.08 -8.18 5.60
CA ILE A 223 -9.21 -9.14 6.71
C ILE A 223 -9.76 -8.46 7.95
N LYS A 224 -10.74 -9.11 8.58
CA LYS A 224 -11.13 -8.85 9.97
C LYS A 224 -10.56 -9.99 10.81
N SER A 225 -9.68 -9.68 11.77
CA SER A 225 -8.88 -10.72 12.46
C SER A 225 -9.59 -11.38 13.64
N ASP A 226 -10.73 -10.82 14.06
CA ASP A 226 -11.53 -11.36 15.14
C ASP A 226 -12.15 -12.71 14.74
N GLU A 227 -11.52 -13.80 15.20
CA GLU A 227 -12.02 -15.19 15.20
C GLU A 227 -12.04 -15.92 13.85
N PHE A 228 -10.87 -16.34 13.35
CA PHE A 228 -10.81 -17.47 12.43
C PHE A 228 -11.36 -18.72 13.15
N LYS A 229 -12.54 -19.20 12.76
CA LYS A 229 -12.96 -20.54 13.13
C LYS A 229 -12.02 -21.52 12.44
N LYS A 230 -11.02 -22.00 13.19
CA LYS A 230 -10.05 -23.01 12.74
C LYS A 230 -10.80 -24.29 12.38
N SER A 231 -11.22 -24.37 11.13
CA SER A 231 -11.70 -25.58 10.52
C SER A 231 -10.48 -26.47 10.21
N GLN A 232 -10.68 -27.77 9.96
CA GLN A 232 -9.58 -28.74 9.69
C GLN A 232 -8.86 -28.51 8.34
N TYR A 233 -8.88 -27.29 7.79
CA TYR A 233 -8.53 -26.97 6.42
C TYR A 233 -7.26 -26.11 6.36
N ASP A 234 -6.65 -26.03 5.18
CA ASP A 234 -5.44 -25.26 4.93
C ASP A 234 -5.74 -23.76 5.00
N ILE A 235 -5.35 -23.15 6.12
CA ILE A 235 -5.49 -21.72 6.40
C ILE A 235 -4.19 -20.95 6.14
N SER A 236 -3.20 -21.55 5.47
CA SER A 236 -1.86 -20.95 5.28
C SER A 236 -1.88 -19.58 4.58
N LEU A 237 -2.83 -19.37 3.66
CA LEU A 237 -3.04 -18.07 3.02
C LEU A 237 -3.37 -16.99 4.06
N VAL A 238 -4.26 -17.33 4.99
CA VAL A 238 -4.89 -16.41 5.94
C VAL A 238 -4.05 -16.22 7.19
N GLU A 239 -3.36 -17.26 7.65
CA GLU A 239 -2.45 -17.20 8.80
C GLU A 239 -1.28 -16.23 8.58
N SER A 240 -0.92 -15.98 7.32
CA SER A 240 0.16 -15.05 6.98
C SER A 240 -0.25 -13.57 7.00
N LEU A 241 -1.54 -13.28 7.19
CA LEU A 241 -2.10 -11.95 6.98
C LEU A 241 -2.56 -11.33 8.30
N SER A 242 -2.44 -10.01 8.38
CA SER A 242 -2.81 -9.20 9.53
C SER A 242 -4.19 -8.56 9.34
N GLU A 243 -4.80 -8.08 10.42
CA GLU A 243 -6.03 -7.29 10.31
C GLU A 243 -5.86 -6.10 9.36
N GLY A 244 -6.87 -5.88 8.53
CA GLY A 244 -6.90 -4.78 7.57
C GLY A 244 -6.09 -5.04 6.31
N ASP A 245 -5.38 -6.17 6.20
CA ASP A 245 -4.67 -6.51 4.96
C ASP A 245 -5.66 -6.76 3.82
N TYR A 246 -5.28 -6.28 2.64
CA TYR A 246 -6.10 -6.37 1.43
C TYR A 246 -6.18 -7.81 0.92
N LEU A 247 -7.40 -8.31 0.74
CA LEU A 247 -7.67 -9.67 0.25
C LEU A 247 -7.87 -9.68 -1.27
N LEU A 248 -8.90 -8.96 -1.71
CA LEU A 248 -9.39 -8.95 -3.08
C LEU A 248 -10.36 -7.80 -3.29
N LYS A 249 -10.76 -7.58 -4.53
CA LYS A 249 -11.90 -6.72 -4.87
C LYS A 249 -12.88 -7.38 -5.82
N ILE A 250 -14.15 -7.01 -5.66
CA ILE A 250 -15.25 -7.32 -6.57
C ILE A 250 -15.43 -6.13 -7.52
N ILE A 251 -15.46 -6.38 -8.81
CA ILE A 251 -15.51 -5.36 -9.86
C ILE A 251 -16.77 -5.56 -10.71
N LYS A 252 -17.60 -4.53 -10.81
CA LYS A 252 -18.77 -4.49 -11.72
C LYS A 252 -18.37 -3.81 -13.03
N LYS A 253 -18.39 -4.54 -14.14
CA LYS A 253 -17.98 -4.01 -15.45
C LYS A 253 -18.72 -4.72 -16.58
N ASN A 254 -19.29 -3.94 -17.51
CA ASN A 254 -19.98 -4.47 -18.70
C ASN A 254 -21.07 -5.52 -18.37
N HIS A 255 -21.86 -5.31 -17.31
CA HIS A 255 -22.87 -6.26 -16.79
C HIS A 255 -22.32 -7.61 -16.32
N LYS A 256 -21.00 -7.71 -16.14
CA LYS A 256 -20.31 -8.87 -15.57
C LYS A 256 -19.68 -8.49 -14.23
N ILE A 257 -19.37 -9.52 -13.45
CA ILE A 257 -18.65 -9.40 -12.19
C ILE A 257 -17.29 -10.06 -12.33
N PHE A 258 -16.27 -9.39 -11.83
CA PHE A 258 -14.92 -9.92 -11.76
C PHE A 258 -14.39 -9.86 -10.34
N ILE A 259 -13.50 -10.78 -10.01
CA ILE A 259 -12.70 -10.80 -8.79
C ILE A 259 -11.24 -10.56 -9.18
N GLN A 260 -10.55 -9.73 -8.42
CA GLN A 260 -9.11 -9.51 -8.57
C GLN A 260 -8.44 -9.59 -7.21
N SER A 261 -7.39 -10.40 -7.08
CA SER A 261 -6.66 -10.61 -5.82
C SER A 261 -5.14 -10.69 -6.03
N PRO A 262 -4.33 -10.08 -5.14
CA PRO A 262 -2.87 -10.25 -5.11
C PRO A 262 -2.44 -11.55 -4.43
N LEU A 263 -3.36 -12.19 -3.71
CA LEU A 263 -3.09 -13.37 -2.91
C LEU A 263 -3.32 -14.64 -3.71
N ILE A 264 -4.47 -14.71 -4.39
CA ILE A 264 -4.91 -15.88 -5.14
C ILE A 264 -4.13 -15.98 -6.46
N LYS A 265 -3.42 -17.10 -6.63
CA LYS A 265 -2.72 -17.42 -7.88
C LYS A 265 -3.69 -18.10 -8.85
N TYR A 266 -3.90 -17.51 -10.01
CA TYR A 266 -4.72 -18.08 -11.06
C TYR A 266 -3.87 -18.79 -12.11
N TRP A 267 -4.28 -19.99 -12.53
CA TRP A 267 -3.64 -20.71 -13.63
C TRP A 267 -4.14 -20.21 -14.98
N ASN A 268 -3.28 -19.53 -15.73
CA ASN A 268 -3.62 -19.03 -17.05
C ASN A 268 -3.26 -20.07 -18.13
N ASN A 269 -4.28 -20.72 -18.70
CA ASN A 269 -4.12 -21.73 -19.76
C ASN A 269 -3.43 -21.21 -21.03
N LYS A 270 -3.41 -19.89 -21.28
CA LYS A 270 -2.73 -19.33 -22.46
C LYS A 270 -1.23 -19.22 -22.25
N SER A 271 -0.80 -18.81 -21.06
CA SER A 271 0.61 -18.67 -20.71
C SER A 271 1.19 -19.93 -20.06
N ASN A 272 0.35 -20.88 -19.62
CA ASN A 272 0.72 -22.05 -18.82
C ASN A 272 1.52 -21.67 -17.56
N THR A 273 1.16 -20.55 -16.94
CA THR A 273 1.81 -20.06 -15.71
C THR A 273 0.79 -19.56 -14.71
N PHE A 274 1.18 -19.55 -13.44
CA PHE A 274 0.42 -18.89 -12.38
C PHE A 274 0.60 -17.38 -12.44
N GLU A 275 -0.51 -16.66 -12.42
CA GLU A 275 -0.60 -15.20 -12.43
C GLU A 275 -1.33 -14.71 -11.19
N LYS A 276 -1.04 -13.47 -10.77
CA LYS A 276 -1.71 -12.79 -9.64
C LYS A 276 -2.26 -11.46 -10.15
N ASN A 277 -3.21 -10.87 -9.42
CA ASN A 277 -3.78 -9.56 -9.76
C ASN A 277 -4.39 -9.50 -11.17
N ILE A 278 -5.01 -10.58 -11.64
CA ILE A 278 -5.79 -10.57 -12.89
C ILE A 278 -7.30 -10.54 -12.58
N GLU A 279 -8.09 -10.02 -13.51
CA GLU A 279 -9.57 -10.07 -13.44
C GLU A 279 -10.04 -11.51 -13.75
N ILE A 280 -10.68 -12.17 -12.78
CA ILE A 280 -11.29 -13.49 -12.90
C ILE A 280 -12.81 -13.31 -12.93
N GLU A 281 -13.50 -13.76 -13.96
CA GLU A 281 -14.97 -13.67 -14.04
C GLU A 281 -15.60 -14.53 -12.94
N ALA A 282 -16.50 -13.95 -12.14
CA ALA A 282 -17.22 -14.65 -11.09
C ALA A 282 -18.65 -14.96 -11.50
N GLN A 283 -19.14 -16.13 -11.09
CA GLN A 283 -20.53 -16.52 -11.23
C GLN A 283 -21.34 -15.97 -10.06
N ILE A 284 -22.52 -15.41 -10.34
CA ILE A 284 -23.44 -14.92 -9.30
C ILE A 284 -24.59 -15.90 -9.15
N ASP A 285 -24.70 -16.53 -7.99
CA ASP A 285 -25.88 -17.31 -7.63
C ASP A 285 -26.86 -16.40 -6.89
N SER A 286 -27.97 -16.10 -7.56
CA SER A 286 -29.00 -15.17 -7.07
C SER A 286 -29.99 -15.80 -6.08
N LYS A 287 -29.79 -17.04 -5.62
CA LYS A 287 -30.75 -17.75 -4.76
C LYS A 287 -30.07 -18.65 -3.75
N PHE A 288 -30.31 -18.39 -2.47
CA PHE A 288 -30.59 -19.45 -1.52
C PHE A 288 -32.07 -19.81 -1.70
N GLU A 289 -32.35 -21.05 -2.09
CA GLU A 289 -33.61 -21.70 -1.68
C GLU A 289 -33.46 -22.17 -0.23
#